data_AF-A0A1A8H5M2-F1
#
_entry.id   AF-A0A1A8H5M2-F1
#
_cell.length_a   1.000
_cell.length_b   1.000
_cell.length_c   1.000
_cell.angle_alpha   90.00
_cell.angle_beta   90.00
_cell.angle_gamma   90.00
#
_symmetry.space_group_name_H-M   'P 1'
#
loop_
_entity.id
_entity.type
_entity.pdbx_description
1 polymer ?
#
loop_
_entity_poly.entity_id
_entity_poly.type
_entity_poly.pdbx_seq_one_letter_code
_entity_poly.pdbx_strand_id
1 'polypeptide(L)'
;MEFPQQQKPAGDGKIIYPPGVKEITDKISNDEVVKRLKMVVKTYMDMDQDSEEEKQQYLGLALHLASEFFLRNPNKDVRLLVACCLADIFRIYAPEAPYTSHDKLKDIFLFITRQLKGLEDTKSPQFNRYFYLLENLAWVKSYNICFELEDCNEIFIQLFKTLFSVINNSHNQKVQMHMMDLMSSIIMEGDGVTQELLDTILINLIPAHKNLNKQAYDLAKTLLKRTVQTIETCIANFFNQVLVMGKSSVSDLSEHVFDLIQELFAIDPMLLTSVMPQLEFKLKSNDGEERLAVVRLLAKLFGAKDSELASQNRPLWQCFLGRFNDIHVPVRLECVKFASHCLMN
;
A
#
# COMPACT_ATOMS: atom_id res chain seq x y z
N MET A 1 -38.99 7.29 -16.57
CA MET A 1 -37.96 8.31 -16.33
C MET A 1 -36.90 8.10 -17.38
N GLU A 2 -36.75 9.08 -18.26
CA GLU A 2 -35.84 9.02 -19.41
C GLU A 2 -34.40 8.97 -18.92
N PHE A 3 -33.64 8.01 -19.45
CA PHE A 3 -32.20 7.93 -19.26
C PHE A 3 -31.54 9.13 -19.96
N PRO A 4 -30.57 9.82 -19.34
CA PRO A 4 -29.79 10.83 -20.04
C PRO A 4 -29.09 10.17 -21.23
N GLN A 5 -29.31 10.75 -22.41
CA GLN A 5 -28.69 10.32 -23.66
C GLN A 5 -27.16 10.33 -23.52
N GLN A 6 -26.54 9.26 -23.99
CA GLN A 6 -25.11 9.16 -24.27
C GLN A 6 -24.62 10.45 -24.95
N GLN A 7 -23.72 11.18 -24.30
CA GLN A 7 -22.88 12.13 -25.02
C GLN A 7 -22.02 11.33 -25.99
N LYS A 8 -22.34 11.48 -27.28
CA LYS A 8 -21.47 11.07 -28.39
C LYS A 8 -20.04 11.58 -28.14
N PRO A 9 -18.99 10.85 -28.56
CA PRO A 9 -17.64 11.39 -28.56
C PRO A 9 -17.64 12.67 -29.41
N ALA A 10 -17.37 13.79 -28.76
CA ALA A 10 -17.32 15.08 -29.40
C ALA A 10 -16.08 15.17 -30.29
N GLY A 11 -16.23 14.76 -31.56
CA GLY A 11 -15.57 15.32 -32.73
C GLY A 11 -14.08 15.05 -32.94
N ASP A 12 -13.69 15.07 -34.22
CA ASP A 12 -12.34 15.32 -34.73
C ASP A 12 -11.81 16.70 -34.28
N GLY A 13 -11.70 16.91 -32.96
CA GLY A 13 -11.24 18.14 -32.35
C GLY A 13 -9.72 18.25 -32.46
N LYS A 14 -9.24 19.24 -33.22
CA LYS A 14 -7.81 19.57 -33.33
C LYS A 14 -7.22 19.77 -31.92
N ILE A 15 -6.30 18.90 -31.52
CA ILE A 15 -5.62 18.99 -30.22
C ILE A 15 -4.90 20.33 -30.12
N ILE A 16 -5.20 21.09 -29.06
CA ILE A 16 -4.55 22.37 -28.78
C ILE A 16 -3.33 22.12 -27.91
N TYR A 17 -2.17 22.57 -28.39
CA TYR A 17 -0.91 22.49 -27.66
C TYR A 17 -0.54 23.86 -27.06
N PRO A 18 0.20 23.90 -25.93
CA PRO A 18 0.62 25.16 -25.32
C PRO A 18 1.44 26.03 -26.28
N PRO A 19 1.50 27.36 -26.07
CA PRO A 19 2.27 28.27 -26.91
C PRO A 19 3.71 27.81 -27.11
N GLY A 20 4.15 27.72 -28.38
CA GLY A 20 5.49 27.26 -28.75
C GLY A 20 5.66 25.74 -28.81
N VAL A 21 4.65 24.95 -28.44
CA VAL A 21 4.65 23.49 -28.56
C VAL A 21 3.97 23.09 -29.86
N LYS A 22 4.72 22.44 -30.75
CA LYS A 22 4.17 21.81 -31.97
C LYS A 22 3.55 20.45 -31.63
N GLU A 23 2.68 19.97 -32.51
CA GLU A 23 1.95 18.71 -32.35
C GLU A 23 2.87 17.50 -32.05
N ILE A 24 2.54 16.69 -31.05
CA ILE A 24 3.33 15.51 -30.68
C ILE A 24 2.73 14.28 -31.36
N THR A 25 3.47 13.70 -32.30
CA THR A 25 3.06 12.55 -33.12
C THR A 25 4.13 11.46 -33.11
N ASP A 26 3.81 10.29 -33.68
CA ASP A 26 4.73 9.18 -33.90
C ASP A 26 5.81 9.45 -34.97
N LYS A 27 5.67 10.55 -35.73
CA LYS A 27 6.59 10.92 -36.82
C LYS A 27 7.81 11.73 -36.38
N ILE A 28 7.88 12.15 -35.11
CA ILE A 28 8.98 12.95 -34.57
C ILE A 28 9.93 12.11 -33.71
N SER A 29 11.20 12.51 -33.64
CA SER A 29 12.19 11.80 -32.81
C SER A 29 11.84 11.91 -31.32
N ASN A 30 12.26 10.90 -30.54
CA ASN A 30 12.04 10.91 -29.09
C ASN A 30 12.63 12.15 -28.40
N ASP A 31 13.77 12.67 -28.87
CA ASP A 31 14.37 13.90 -28.32
C ASP A 31 13.46 15.12 -28.50
N GLU A 32 12.80 15.21 -29.65
CA GLU A 32 11.84 16.28 -29.94
C GLU A 32 10.54 16.08 -29.16
N VAL A 33 10.08 14.83 -28.99
CA VAL A 33 8.95 14.50 -28.09
C VAL A 33 9.25 14.95 -26.67
N VAL A 34 10.42 14.60 -26.13
CA VAL A 34 10.87 14.99 -24.78
C VAL A 34 10.93 16.50 -24.63
N LYS A 35 11.48 17.22 -25.63
CA LYS A 35 11.54 18.68 -25.61
C LYS A 35 10.14 19.31 -25.50
N ARG A 36 9.20 18.81 -26.29
CA ARG A 36 7.80 19.29 -26.29
C ARG A 36 7.08 18.93 -25.00
N LEU A 37 7.21 17.69 -24.53
CA LEU A 37 6.61 17.24 -23.27
C LEU A 37 7.12 18.01 -22.06
N LYS A 38 8.40 18.44 -22.02
CA LYS A 38 8.90 19.30 -20.95
C LYS A 38 8.14 20.63 -20.86
N MET A 39 7.71 21.20 -21.99
CA MET A 39 6.89 22.40 -22.01
C MET A 39 5.46 22.10 -21.57
N VAL A 40 4.89 20.97 -22.01
CA VAL A 40 3.55 20.51 -21.61
C VAL A 40 3.47 20.24 -20.11
N VAL A 41 4.49 19.58 -19.53
CA VAL A 41 4.62 19.40 -18.07
C VAL A 41 4.60 20.74 -17.37
N LYS A 42 5.36 21.73 -17.85
CA LYS A 42 5.37 23.06 -17.22
C LYS A 42 3.99 23.71 -17.27
N THR A 43 3.30 23.65 -18.41
CA THR A 43 1.94 24.18 -18.54
C THR A 43 0.98 23.54 -17.56
N TYR A 44 0.88 22.21 -17.52
CA TYR A 44 -0.03 21.54 -16.56
C TYR A 44 0.38 21.77 -15.10
N MET A 45 1.67 21.83 -14.78
CA MET A 45 2.13 22.11 -13.42
C MET A 45 1.72 23.52 -12.95
N ASP A 46 1.76 24.51 -13.84
CA ASP A 46 1.40 25.91 -13.52
C ASP A 46 -0.12 26.17 -13.57
N MET A 47 -0.91 25.25 -14.15
CA MET A 47 -2.37 25.39 -14.26
C MET A 47 -3.08 25.23 -12.92
N ASP A 48 -4.08 26.09 -12.69
CA ASP A 48 -4.96 26.07 -11.52
C ASP A 48 -6.22 25.21 -11.77
N GLN A 49 -6.71 24.56 -10.71
CA GLN A 49 -7.94 23.77 -10.72
C GLN A 49 -9.18 24.63 -11.05
N ASP A 50 -9.15 25.92 -10.71
CA ASP A 50 -10.26 26.87 -10.92
C ASP A 50 -10.30 27.47 -12.34
N SER A 51 -9.30 27.18 -13.18
CA SER A 51 -9.18 27.78 -14.52
C SER A 51 -9.99 27.02 -15.58
N GLU A 52 -11.31 27.24 -15.61
CA GLU A 52 -12.24 26.55 -16.53
C GLU A 52 -11.92 26.75 -18.01
N GLU A 53 -11.48 27.95 -18.41
CA GLU A 53 -11.08 28.24 -19.79
C GLU A 53 -9.89 27.37 -20.23
N GLU A 54 -8.86 27.28 -19.39
CA GLU A 54 -7.68 26.46 -19.68
C GLU A 54 -7.99 24.96 -19.64
N LYS A 55 -8.86 24.53 -18.72
CA LYS A 55 -9.36 23.14 -18.66
C LYS A 55 -10.08 22.75 -19.94
N GLN A 56 -10.97 23.60 -20.46
CA GLN A 56 -11.65 23.32 -21.72
C GLN A 56 -10.67 23.34 -22.91
N GLN A 57 -9.74 24.29 -22.92
CA GLN A 57 -8.75 24.44 -23.98
C GLN A 57 -7.81 23.22 -24.08
N TYR A 58 -7.34 22.68 -22.95
CA TYR A 58 -6.36 21.60 -22.91
C TYR A 58 -6.94 20.20 -22.65
N LEU A 59 -8.27 20.06 -22.58
CA LEU A 59 -8.94 18.77 -22.42
C LEU A 59 -8.53 17.77 -23.52
N GLY A 60 -8.53 18.21 -24.78
CA GLY A 60 -8.13 17.34 -25.90
C GLY A 60 -6.69 16.84 -25.79
N LEU A 61 -5.78 17.65 -25.26
CA LEU A 61 -4.40 17.25 -24.99
C LEU A 61 -4.32 16.28 -23.81
N ALA A 62 -5.10 16.50 -22.76
CA ALA A 62 -5.14 15.62 -21.59
C ALA A 62 -5.59 14.21 -21.96
N LEU A 63 -6.61 14.10 -22.84
CA LEU A 63 -7.07 12.83 -23.39
C LEU A 63 -6.02 12.19 -24.32
N HIS A 64 -5.35 12.98 -25.17
CA HIS A 64 -4.30 12.51 -26.07
C HIS A 64 -3.09 11.92 -25.32
N LEU A 65 -2.67 12.55 -24.22
CA LEU A 65 -1.55 12.10 -23.39
C LEU A 65 -1.77 10.74 -22.73
N ALA A 66 -3.02 10.33 -22.57
CA ALA A 66 -3.36 9.00 -22.09
C ALA A 66 -3.31 7.94 -23.20
N SER A 67 -3.05 8.27 -24.47
CA SER A 67 -3.03 7.28 -25.56
C SER A 67 -1.91 6.23 -25.42
N GLU A 68 -2.09 5.05 -26.02
CA GLU A 68 -1.10 3.95 -25.99
C GLU A 68 0.27 4.37 -26.53
N PHE A 69 0.30 5.32 -27.47
CA PHE A 69 1.51 5.91 -28.00
C PHE A 69 2.44 6.46 -26.89
N PHE A 70 1.85 7.05 -25.84
CA PHE A 70 2.58 7.58 -24.71
C PHE A 70 2.77 6.54 -23.60
N LEU A 71 1.72 5.82 -23.23
CA LEU A 71 1.75 4.87 -22.11
C LEU A 71 2.71 3.69 -22.37
N ARG A 72 2.86 3.27 -23.64
CA ARG A 72 3.76 2.18 -24.06
C ARG A 72 5.01 2.68 -24.80
N ASN A 73 5.30 3.98 -24.72
CA ASN A 73 6.46 4.54 -25.42
C ASN A 73 7.76 3.86 -24.95
N PRO A 74 8.69 3.44 -25.83
CA PRO A 74 9.92 2.76 -25.41
C PRO A 74 10.88 3.67 -24.64
N ASN A 75 10.82 4.99 -24.85
CA ASN A 75 11.69 5.95 -24.19
C ASN A 75 11.25 6.22 -22.73
N LYS A 76 12.18 6.03 -21.78
CA LYS A 76 11.94 6.21 -20.34
C LYS A 76 11.61 7.67 -19.96
N ASP A 77 12.27 8.65 -20.58
CA ASP A 77 12.04 10.07 -20.31
C ASP A 77 10.67 10.51 -20.81
N VAL A 78 10.24 10.02 -21.97
CA VAL A 78 8.87 10.26 -22.48
C VAL A 78 7.85 9.76 -21.48
N ARG A 79 7.96 8.51 -21.03
CA ARG A 79 7.01 7.94 -20.05
C ARG A 79 7.01 8.69 -18.72
N LEU A 80 8.17 9.15 -18.24
CA LEU A 80 8.24 9.93 -17.01
C LEU A 80 7.52 11.28 -17.14
N LEU A 81 7.77 12.01 -18.23
CA LEU A 81 7.11 13.30 -18.47
C LEU A 81 5.60 13.13 -18.61
N VAL A 82 5.15 12.09 -19.31
CA VAL A 82 3.73 11.76 -19.44
C VAL A 82 3.12 11.46 -18.07
N ALA A 83 3.78 10.68 -17.21
CA ALA A 83 3.27 10.41 -15.87
C ALA A 83 3.14 11.68 -15.02
N CYS A 84 4.09 12.62 -15.11
CA CYS A 84 3.95 13.93 -14.46
C CYS A 84 2.73 14.70 -14.99
N CYS A 85 2.53 14.75 -16.31
CA CYS A 85 1.34 15.38 -16.89
C CYS A 85 0.05 14.73 -16.40
N LEU A 86 -0.02 13.39 -16.36
CA LEU A 86 -1.22 12.68 -15.90
C LEU A 86 -1.52 12.96 -14.42
N ALA A 87 -0.49 13.05 -13.57
CA ALA A 87 -0.66 13.44 -12.17
C ALA A 87 -1.23 14.87 -12.03
N ASP A 88 -0.69 15.84 -12.78
CA ASP A 88 -1.25 17.20 -12.80
C ASP A 88 -2.65 17.25 -13.39
N ILE A 89 -2.97 16.44 -14.39
CA ILE A 89 -4.33 16.36 -14.94
C ILE A 89 -5.29 15.87 -13.85
N PHE A 90 -4.94 14.85 -13.06
CA PHE A 90 -5.75 14.46 -11.92
C PHE A 90 -5.90 15.59 -10.89
N ARG A 91 -4.84 16.37 -10.64
CA ARG A 91 -4.87 17.54 -9.75
C ARG A 91 -5.85 18.62 -10.24
N ILE A 92 -5.75 19.00 -11.52
CA ILE A 92 -6.49 20.12 -12.13
C ILE A 92 -7.97 19.79 -12.30
N TYR A 93 -8.28 18.54 -12.63
CA TYR A 93 -9.66 18.13 -12.91
C TYR A 93 -10.36 17.52 -11.69
N ALA A 94 -9.68 17.38 -10.55
CA ALA A 94 -10.34 16.94 -9.32
C ALA A 94 -11.60 17.80 -9.03
N PRO A 95 -12.69 17.23 -8.51
CA PRO A 95 -12.87 15.81 -8.18
C PRO A 95 -13.19 14.91 -9.40
N GLU A 96 -13.56 15.47 -10.55
CA GLU A 96 -14.02 14.73 -11.73
C GLU A 96 -12.93 14.63 -12.81
N ALA A 97 -12.17 13.53 -12.78
CA ALA A 97 -11.14 13.29 -13.78
C ALA A 97 -11.72 13.22 -15.22
N PRO A 98 -10.98 13.68 -16.25
CA PRO A 98 -11.48 13.73 -17.62
C PRO A 98 -11.57 12.33 -18.29
N TYR A 99 -11.12 11.28 -17.60
CA TYR A 99 -11.08 9.91 -18.11
C TYR A 99 -12.29 9.14 -17.57
N THR A 100 -13.26 8.84 -18.44
CA THR A 100 -14.53 8.19 -18.03
C THR A 100 -14.51 6.66 -18.18
N SER A 101 -13.54 6.10 -18.89
CA SER A 101 -13.44 4.64 -19.08
C SER A 101 -12.68 4.00 -17.91
N HIS A 102 -13.29 2.99 -17.28
CA HIS A 102 -12.67 2.23 -16.19
C HIS A 102 -11.37 1.54 -16.64
N ASP A 103 -11.38 0.89 -17.80
CA ASP A 103 -10.18 0.28 -18.40
C ASP A 103 -9.08 1.33 -18.60
N LYS A 104 -9.47 2.53 -19.04
CA LYS A 104 -8.49 3.58 -19.30
C LYS A 104 -7.86 4.12 -18.02
N LEU A 105 -8.66 4.33 -16.98
CA LEU A 105 -8.16 4.70 -15.65
C LEU A 105 -7.22 3.62 -15.09
N LYS A 106 -7.60 2.35 -15.20
CA LYS A 106 -6.76 1.21 -14.81
C LYS A 106 -5.40 1.24 -15.51
N ASP A 107 -5.39 1.39 -16.83
CA ASP A 107 -4.15 1.47 -17.63
C ASP A 107 -3.27 2.66 -17.21
N ILE A 108 -3.86 3.81 -16.94
CA ILE A 108 -3.16 5.02 -16.48
C ILE A 108 -2.51 4.77 -15.11
N PHE A 109 -3.24 4.25 -14.13
CA PHE A 109 -2.69 4.04 -12.79
C PHE A 109 -1.64 2.94 -12.77
N LEU A 110 -1.82 1.84 -13.52
CA LEU A 110 -0.77 0.82 -13.69
C LEU A 110 0.46 1.37 -14.42
N PHE A 111 0.27 2.27 -15.38
CA PHE A 111 1.37 3.02 -16.00
C PHE A 111 2.10 3.89 -14.98
N ILE A 112 1.39 4.72 -14.21
CA ILE A 112 1.98 5.59 -13.17
C ILE A 112 2.75 4.76 -12.14
N THR A 113 2.16 3.66 -11.66
CA THR A 113 2.82 2.73 -10.73
C THR A 113 4.14 2.21 -11.29
N ARG A 114 4.21 1.84 -12.58
CA ARG A 114 5.46 1.41 -13.21
C ARG A 114 6.52 2.52 -13.22
N GLN A 115 6.13 3.79 -13.29
CA GLN A 115 7.04 4.91 -13.26
C GLN A 115 7.60 5.18 -11.86
N LEU A 116 6.85 4.87 -10.79
CA LEU A 116 7.33 4.98 -9.41
C LEU A 116 8.54 4.07 -9.11
N LYS A 117 8.81 3.05 -9.95
CA LYS A 117 10.06 2.26 -9.89
C LYS A 117 11.32 3.13 -10.03
N GLY A 118 11.23 4.26 -10.72
CA GLY A 118 12.36 5.20 -10.86
C GLY A 118 12.80 5.87 -9.55
N LEU A 119 12.02 5.74 -8.47
CA LEU A 119 12.42 6.20 -7.14
C LEU A 119 13.57 5.38 -6.53
N GLU A 120 13.83 4.17 -7.01
CA GLU A 120 14.90 3.31 -6.47
C GLU A 120 16.28 3.97 -6.58
N ASP A 121 16.59 4.59 -7.74
CA ASP A 121 17.87 5.26 -8.00
C ASP A 121 17.83 6.73 -7.61
N THR A 122 18.17 7.01 -6.35
CA THR A 122 18.27 8.38 -5.81
C THR A 122 19.39 9.24 -6.42
N LYS A 123 20.32 8.63 -7.17
CA LYS A 123 21.44 9.32 -7.81
C LYS A 123 21.14 9.67 -9.27
N SER A 124 20.03 9.16 -9.80
CA SER A 124 19.58 9.47 -11.16
C SER A 124 19.36 10.99 -11.33
N PRO A 125 19.80 11.59 -12.44
CA PRO A 125 19.49 13.00 -12.72
C PRO A 125 17.99 13.25 -12.92
N GLN A 126 17.20 12.20 -13.14
CA GLN A 126 15.74 12.26 -13.21
C GLN A 126 15.05 12.09 -11.86
N PHE A 127 15.77 11.79 -10.77
CA PHE A 127 15.18 11.48 -9.46
C PHE A 127 14.18 12.54 -8.97
N ASN A 128 14.51 13.82 -9.11
CA ASN A 128 13.63 14.92 -8.70
C ASN A 128 12.26 14.90 -9.42
N ARG A 129 12.19 14.37 -10.65
CA ARG A 129 10.92 14.21 -11.38
C ARG A 129 10.10 13.03 -10.87
N TYR A 130 10.76 11.92 -10.51
CA TYR A 130 10.08 10.80 -9.85
C TYR A 130 9.57 11.21 -8.46
N PHE A 131 10.36 12.00 -7.72
CA PHE A 131 9.95 12.58 -6.45
C PHE A 131 8.73 13.50 -6.61
N TYR A 132 8.76 14.41 -7.59
CA TYR A 132 7.63 15.28 -7.92
C TYR A 132 6.36 14.47 -8.25
N LEU A 133 6.49 13.41 -9.05
CA LEU A 133 5.38 12.51 -9.36
C LEU A 133 4.77 11.91 -8.09
N LEU A 134 5.60 11.36 -7.19
CA LEU A 134 5.13 10.80 -5.92
C LEU A 134 4.46 11.87 -5.02
N GLU A 135 5.09 13.03 -4.88
CA GLU A 135 4.59 14.16 -4.08
C GLU A 135 3.21 14.61 -4.55
N ASN A 136 3.03 14.78 -5.87
CA ASN A 136 1.76 15.18 -6.47
C ASN A 136 0.67 14.12 -6.22
N LEU A 137 0.94 12.84 -6.53
CA LEU A 137 -0.02 11.74 -6.33
C LEU A 137 -0.44 11.59 -4.86
N ALA A 138 0.49 11.75 -3.92
CA ALA A 138 0.21 11.67 -2.50
C ALA A 138 -0.61 12.87 -2.01
N TRP A 139 -0.29 14.09 -2.46
CA TRP A 139 -1.00 15.31 -2.07
C TRP A 139 -2.45 15.33 -2.59
N VAL A 140 -2.65 14.97 -3.86
CA VAL A 140 -3.98 14.90 -4.48
C VAL A 140 -4.77 13.66 -4.04
N LYS A 141 -4.08 12.63 -3.49
CA LYS A 141 -4.63 11.29 -3.24
C LYS A 141 -5.23 10.67 -4.50
N SER A 142 -4.55 10.83 -5.64
CA SER A 142 -5.10 10.48 -6.97
C SER A 142 -5.53 9.01 -7.07
N TYR A 143 -4.89 8.10 -6.34
CA TYR A 143 -5.24 6.68 -6.36
C TYR A 143 -6.63 6.39 -5.76
N ASN A 144 -7.25 7.30 -5.02
CA ASN A 144 -8.60 7.11 -4.48
C ASN A 144 -9.66 7.08 -5.57
N ILE A 145 -9.38 7.65 -6.75
CA ILE A 145 -10.20 7.49 -7.96
C ILE A 145 -10.38 6.01 -8.31
N CYS A 146 -9.41 5.16 -7.98
CA CYS A 146 -9.49 3.74 -8.27
C CYS A 146 -10.58 3.01 -7.47
N PHE A 147 -11.11 3.56 -6.37
CA PHE A 147 -12.12 2.86 -5.56
C PHE A 147 -13.39 2.52 -6.35
N GLU A 148 -13.72 3.32 -7.37
CA GLU A 148 -14.89 3.09 -8.23
C GLU A 148 -14.64 2.05 -9.34
N LEU A 149 -13.42 1.53 -9.48
CA LEU A 149 -13.05 0.55 -10.50
C LEU A 149 -13.27 -0.88 -10.01
N GLU A 150 -13.82 -1.76 -10.86
CA GLU A 150 -14.07 -3.17 -10.53
C GLU A 150 -12.78 -3.93 -10.15
N ASP A 151 -11.65 -3.64 -10.82
CA ASP A 151 -10.34 -4.28 -10.59
C ASP A 151 -9.36 -3.40 -9.78
N CYS A 152 -9.86 -2.53 -8.90
CA CYS A 152 -9.05 -1.59 -8.14
C CYS A 152 -7.93 -2.26 -7.31
N ASN A 153 -8.19 -3.47 -6.80
CA ASN A 153 -7.24 -4.22 -5.99
C ASN A 153 -5.94 -4.53 -6.73
N GLU A 154 -5.99 -4.86 -8.02
CA GLU A 154 -4.79 -5.14 -8.82
C GLU A 154 -3.86 -3.91 -8.83
N ILE A 155 -4.44 -2.72 -8.96
CA ILE A 155 -3.72 -1.44 -8.98
C ILE A 155 -3.04 -1.22 -7.61
N PHE A 156 -3.77 -1.38 -6.52
CA PHE A 156 -3.25 -1.17 -5.17
C PHE A 156 -2.17 -2.19 -4.81
N ILE A 157 -2.35 -3.46 -5.15
CA ILE A 157 -1.36 -4.52 -4.93
C ILE A 157 -0.06 -4.20 -5.67
N GLN A 158 -0.14 -3.77 -6.94
CA GLN A 158 1.04 -3.39 -7.71
C GLN A 158 1.71 -2.12 -7.16
N LEU A 159 0.93 -1.14 -6.69
CA LEU A 159 1.45 0.05 -6.05
C LEU A 159 2.24 -0.31 -4.78
N PHE A 160 1.64 -1.09 -3.88
CA PHE A 160 2.27 -1.47 -2.61
C PHE A 160 3.53 -2.29 -2.84
N LYS A 161 3.47 -3.31 -3.71
CA LYS A 161 4.66 -4.08 -4.13
C LYS A 161 5.75 -3.16 -4.68
N THR A 162 5.39 -2.18 -5.50
CA THR A 162 6.34 -1.21 -6.06
C THR A 162 6.97 -0.37 -4.96
N LEU A 163 6.19 0.27 -4.09
CA LEU A 163 6.70 1.14 -3.02
C LEU A 163 7.60 0.40 -2.03
N PHE A 164 7.23 -0.82 -1.62
CA PHE A 164 8.07 -1.65 -0.76
C PHE A 164 9.36 -2.13 -1.46
N SER A 165 9.33 -2.34 -2.77
CA SER A 165 10.54 -2.76 -3.51
C SER A 165 11.53 -1.62 -3.74
N VAL A 166 11.06 -0.38 -3.90
CA VAL A 166 11.95 0.75 -4.21
C VAL A 166 12.55 1.39 -2.97
N ILE A 167 11.84 1.38 -1.84
CA ILE A 167 12.26 2.09 -0.62
C ILE A 167 13.63 1.58 -0.15
N ASN A 168 14.56 2.52 0.05
CA ASN A 168 15.91 2.23 0.47
C ASN A 168 16.50 3.36 1.33
N ASN A 169 17.66 3.09 1.90
CA ASN A 169 18.37 3.92 2.88
C ASN A 169 18.93 5.22 2.28
N SER A 170 18.86 5.41 0.97
CA SER A 170 19.23 6.69 0.33
C SER A 170 18.06 7.67 0.26
N HIS A 171 16.83 7.23 0.57
CA HIS A 171 15.66 8.11 0.59
C HIS A 171 15.65 9.02 1.81
N ASN A 172 15.32 10.29 1.59
CA ASN A 172 15.09 11.24 2.67
C ASN A 172 13.70 11.05 3.29
N GLN A 173 13.46 11.72 4.42
CA GLN A 173 12.18 11.64 5.14
C GLN A 173 10.97 12.08 4.30
N LYS A 174 11.13 13.02 3.36
CA LYS A 174 10.01 13.47 2.52
C LYS A 174 9.51 12.37 1.59
N VAL A 175 10.42 11.62 0.97
CA VAL A 175 10.06 10.47 0.13
C VAL A 175 9.25 9.46 0.96
N GLN A 176 9.74 9.10 2.14
CA GLN A 176 9.07 8.17 3.05
C GLN A 176 7.69 8.68 3.48
N MET A 177 7.56 9.98 3.77
CA MET A 177 6.31 10.62 4.13
C MET A 177 5.28 10.54 2.99
N HIS A 178 5.65 10.88 1.76
CA HIS A 178 4.71 10.82 0.64
C HIS A 178 4.31 9.37 0.29
N MET A 179 5.24 8.40 0.37
CA MET A 179 4.88 6.98 0.26
C MET A 179 3.87 6.57 1.34
N MET A 180 4.12 6.98 2.58
CA MET A 180 3.26 6.71 3.72
C MET A 180 1.87 7.31 3.56
N ASP A 181 1.77 8.58 3.17
CA ASP A 181 0.50 9.29 3.00
C ASP A 181 -0.36 8.64 1.91
N LEU A 182 0.27 8.29 0.77
CA LEU A 182 -0.39 7.61 -0.33
C LEU A 182 -0.94 6.24 0.09
N MET A 183 -0.11 5.40 0.73
CA MET A 183 -0.52 4.06 1.18
C MET A 183 -1.57 4.11 2.30
N SER A 184 -1.45 5.08 3.22
CA SER A 184 -2.40 5.24 4.33
C SER A 184 -3.76 5.67 3.83
N SER A 185 -3.82 6.59 2.85
CA SER A 185 -5.08 7.04 2.27
C SER A 185 -5.86 5.87 1.66
N ILE A 186 -5.19 4.98 0.92
CA ILE A 186 -5.81 3.79 0.33
C ILE A 186 -6.43 2.87 1.39
N ILE A 187 -5.70 2.61 2.49
CA ILE A 187 -6.19 1.74 3.56
C ILE A 187 -7.34 2.39 4.34
N MET A 188 -7.25 3.68 4.63
CA MET A 188 -8.20 4.36 5.52
C MET A 188 -9.49 4.80 4.82
N GLU A 189 -9.42 5.10 3.52
CA GLU A 189 -10.55 5.65 2.76
C GLU A 189 -11.22 4.61 1.85
N GLY A 190 -10.64 3.42 1.66
CA GLY A 190 -11.23 2.34 0.88
C GLY A 190 -12.23 1.48 1.66
N ASP A 191 -13.07 0.74 0.94
CA ASP A 191 -14.12 -0.14 1.51
C ASP A 191 -13.57 -1.40 2.22
N GLY A 192 -12.27 -1.68 2.09
CA GLY A 192 -11.61 -2.78 2.77
C GLY A 192 -10.26 -3.14 2.15
N VAL A 193 -9.47 -3.90 2.90
CA VAL A 193 -8.17 -4.43 2.45
C VAL A 193 -8.34 -5.91 2.12
N THR A 194 -8.09 -6.29 0.86
CA THR A 194 -8.08 -7.69 0.44
C THR A 194 -6.91 -8.45 1.06
N GLN A 195 -7.02 -9.79 1.15
CA GLN A 195 -5.95 -10.62 1.70
C GLN A 195 -4.64 -10.44 0.92
N GLU A 196 -4.68 -10.41 -0.42
CA GLU A 196 -3.46 -10.24 -1.21
C GLU A 196 -2.81 -8.87 -0.95
N LEU A 197 -3.58 -7.79 -0.82
CA LEU A 197 -3.05 -6.47 -0.46
C LEU A 197 -2.45 -6.48 0.95
N LEU A 198 -3.12 -7.10 1.92
CA LEU A 198 -2.60 -7.27 3.28
C LEU A 198 -1.28 -8.04 3.28
N ASP A 199 -1.17 -9.10 2.46
CA ASP A 199 0.04 -9.90 2.34
C ASP A 199 1.23 -9.07 1.83
N THR A 200 0.99 -8.11 0.92
CA THR A 200 2.05 -7.19 0.47
C THR A 200 2.63 -6.33 1.60
N ILE A 201 1.87 -6.12 2.68
CA ILE A 201 2.31 -5.37 3.86
C ILE A 201 3.00 -6.32 4.85
N LEU A 202 2.33 -7.43 5.20
CA LEU A 202 2.77 -8.35 6.25
C LEU A 202 4.04 -9.11 5.89
N ILE A 203 4.28 -9.40 4.60
CA ILE A 203 5.51 -10.08 4.16
C ILE A 203 6.79 -9.36 4.62
N ASN A 204 6.75 -8.01 4.71
CA ASN A 204 7.89 -7.20 5.13
C ASN A 204 8.22 -7.35 6.63
N LEU A 205 7.32 -7.93 7.43
CA LEU A 205 7.54 -8.19 8.85
C LEU A 205 8.25 -9.51 9.11
N ILE A 206 8.24 -10.44 8.14
CA ILE A 206 8.87 -11.75 8.29
C ILE A 206 10.39 -11.57 8.51
N PRO A 207 11.02 -12.27 9.48
CA PRO A 207 12.44 -12.10 9.79
C PRO A 207 13.37 -12.17 8.57
N ALA A 208 13.12 -13.09 7.64
CA ALA A 208 13.90 -13.21 6.40
C ALA A 208 13.83 -11.94 5.54
N HIS A 209 12.65 -11.34 5.36
CA HIS A 209 12.44 -10.13 4.57
C HIS A 209 12.94 -8.88 5.30
N LYS A 210 12.68 -8.78 6.60
CA LYS A 210 13.17 -7.71 7.49
C LYS A 210 14.69 -7.58 7.45
N ASN A 211 15.40 -8.72 7.43
CA ASN A 211 16.87 -8.74 7.36
C ASN A 211 17.41 -8.31 5.98
N LEU A 212 16.65 -8.55 4.90
CA LEU A 212 17.03 -8.15 3.54
C LEU A 212 16.75 -6.67 3.27
N ASN A 213 15.60 -6.15 3.71
CA ASN A 213 15.23 -4.77 3.51
C ASN A 213 14.61 -4.15 4.77
N LYS A 214 15.47 -3.57 5.62
CA LYS A 214 15.04 -2.87 6.82
C LYS A 214 14.14 -1.65 6.54
N GLN A 215 14.31 -0.98 5.40
CA GLN A 215 13.51 0.21 5.08
C GLN A 215 12.07 -0.16 4.71
N ALA A 216 11.87 -1.26 3.99
CA ALA A 216 10.55 -1.82 3.75
C ALA A 216 9.86 -2.25 5.05
N TYR A 217 10.62 -2.87 5.98
CA TYR A 217 10.13 -3.18 7.32
C TYR A 217 9.71 -1.92 8.09
N ASP A 218 10.55 -0.89 8.15
CA ASP A 218 10.27 0.35 8.88
C ASP A 218 9.06 1.10 8.28
N LEU A 219 8.91 1.07 6.96
CA LEU A 219 7.73 1.58 6.25
C LEU A 219 6.47 0.78 6.63
N ALA A 220 6.50 -0.56 6.54
CA ALA A 220 5.35 -1.40 6.90
C ALA A 220 4.92 -1.21 8.35
N LYS A 221 5.90 -1.16 9.27
CA LYS A 221 5.68 -0.87 10.68
C LYS A 221 4.97 0.46 10.91
N THR A 222 5.41 1.52 10.24
CA THR A 222 4.82 2.84 10.39
C THR A 222 3.41 2.90 9.78
N LEU A 223 3.21 2.22 8.66
CA LEU A 223 1.91 2.11 7.99
C LEU A 223 0.89 1.44 8.89
N LEU A 224 1.23 0.27 9.44
CA LEU A 224 0.35 -0.49 10.34
C LEU A 224 -0.06 0.33 11.58
N LYS A 225 0.89 1.07 12.18
CA LYS A 225 0.56 1.96 13.30
C LYS A 225 -0.41 3.07 12.91
N ARG A 226 -0.18 3.70 11.76
CA ARG A 226 -0.99 4.82 11.29
C ARG A 226 -2.41 4.39 10.91
N THR A 227 -2.58 3.16 10.44
CA THR A 227 -3.86 2.65 9.93
C THR A 227 -4.52 1.63 10.86
N VAL A 228 -4.08 1.53 12.13
CA VAL A 228 -4.51 0.52 13.10
C VAL A 228 -6.03 0.39 13.23
N GLN A 229 -6.76 1.52 13.19
CA GLN A 229 -8.22 1.53 13.32
C GLN A 229 -8.94 0.79 12.19
N THR A 230 -8.35 0.74 11.00
CA THR A 230 -8.94 0.07 9.83
C THR A 230 -8.32 -1.31 9.61
N ILE A 231 -6.99 -1.44 9.71
CA ILE A 231 -6.28 -2.66 9.32
C ILE A 231 -6.39 -3.78 10.35
N GLU A 232 -6.69 -3.47 11.62
CA GLU A 232 -6.83 -4.46 12.69
C GLU A 232 -7.89 -5.53 12.35
N THR A 233 -9.03 -5.13 11.79
CA THR A 233 -10.09 -6.09 11.45
C THR A 233 -9.67 -7.04 10.34
N CYS A 234 -8.92 -6.54 9.36
CA CYS A 234 -8.36 -7.35 8.27
C CYS A 234 -7.33 -8.36 8.81
N ILE A 235 -6.44 -7.91 9.71
CA ILE A 235 -5.46 -8.75 10.38
C ILE A 235 -6.15 -9.83 11.23
N ALA A 236 -7.18 -9.44 11.98
CA ALA A 236 -7.97 -10.36 12.81
C ALA A 236 -8.67 -11.43 11.97
N ASN A 237 -9.21 -11.05 10.81
CA ASN A 237 -9.84 -11.98 9.87
C ASN A 237 -8.82 -12.95 9.27
N PHE A 238 -7.65 -12.47 8.86
CA PHE A 238 -6.55 -13.33 8.39
C PHE A 238 -6.20 -14.40 9.44
N PHE A 239 -5.91 -13.98 10.67
CA PHE A 239 -5.59 -14.92 11.75
C PHE A 239 -6.75 -15.83 12.11
N ASN A 240 -8.01 -15.37 12.02
CA ASN A 240 -9.16 -16.23 12.27
C ASN A 240 -9.25 -17.37 11.24
N GLN A 241 -9.06 -17.07 9.95
CA GLN A 241 -9.07 -18.10 8.91
C GLN A 241 -7.94 -19.12 9.13
N VAL A 242 -6.73 -18.67 9.48
CA VAL A 242 -5.58 -19.57 9.62
C VAL A 242 -5.60 -20.30 10.96
N LEU A 243 -5.67 -19.58 12.09
CA LEU A 243 -5.63 -20.17 13.43
C LEU A 243 -6.92 -20.92 13.73
N VAL A 244 -8.07 -20.26 13.66
CA VAL A 244 -9.33 -20.85 14.16
C VAL A 244 -9.93 -21.83 13.16
N MET A 245 -9.97 -21.46 11.87
CA MET A 245 -10.59 -22.30 10.84
C MET A 245 -9.63 -23.30 10.18
N GLY A 246 -8.32 -23.20 10.42
CA GLY A 246 -7.31 -24.10 9.85
C GLY A 246 -7.12 -23.96 8.34
N LYS A 247 -7.52 -22.83 7.74
CA LYS A 247 -7.43 -22.59 6.30
C LYS A 247 -6.09 -21.96 5.93
N SER A 248 -5.05 -22.77 5.84
CA SER A 248 -3.70 -22.34 5.44
C SER A 248 -3.60 -21.90 3.97
N SER A 249 -4.52 -22.31 3.10
CA SER A 249 -4.52 -21.95 1.68
C SER A 249 -4.95 -20.50 1.39
N VAL A 250 -5.29 -19.72 2.42
CA VAL A 250 -5.73 -18.33 2.27
C VAL A 250 -4.56 -17.39 1.95
N SER A 251 -3.34 -17.75 2.36
CA SER A 251 -2.14 -16.95 2.14
C SER A 251 -0.88 -17.80 2.31
N ASP A 252 0.16 -17.50 1.53
CA ASP A 252 1.51 -18.07 1.71
C ASP A 252 2.15 -17.64 3.05
N LEU A 253 1.61 -16.61 3.71
CA LEU A 253 2.07 -16.15 5.02
C LEU A 253 1.53 -17.01 6.19
N SER A 254 0.66 -17.99 5.91
CA SER A 254 0.03 -18.84 6.93
C SER A 254 1.02 -19.63 7.77
N GLU A 255 2.18 -19.97 7.21
CA GLU A 255 3.27 -20.66 7.91
C GLU A 255 4.08 -19.74 8.85
N HIS A 256 3.88 -18.42 8.76
CA HIS A 256 4.58 -17.40 9.55
C HIS A 256 3.70 -16.72 10.61
N VAL A 257 2.49 -17.24 10.89
CA VAL A 257 1.51 -16.56 11.77
C VAL A 257 2.07 -16.19 13.15
N PHE A 258 2.86 -17.05 13.79
CA PHE A 258 3.41 -16.77 15.12
C PHE A 258 4.50 -15.69 15.08
N ASP A 259 5.33 -15.66 14.03
CA ASP A 259 6.33 -14.61 13.83
C ASP A 259 5.64 -13.26 13.57
N LEU A 260 4.58 -13.27 12.76
CA LEU A 260 3.77 -12.09 12.48
C LEU A 260 3.09 -11.55 13.74
N ILE A 261 2.47 -12.40 14.56
CA ILE A 261 1.86 -11.97 15.83
C ILE A 261 2.91 -11.33 16.75
N GLN A 262 4.10 -11.92 16.83
CA GLN A 262 5.17 -11.36 17.66
C GLN A 262 5.62 -9.97 17.16
N GLU A 263 5.81 -9.79 15.85
CA GLU A 263 6.18 -8.50 15.27
C GLU A 263 5.04 -7.47 15.39
N LEU A 264 3.80 -7.85 15.10
CA LEU A 264 2.63 -6.97 15.22
C LEU A 264 2.45 -6.48 16.66
N PHE A 265 2.62 -7.35 17.65
CA PHE A 265 2.55 -6.97 19.07
C PHE A 265 3.63 -5.96 19.45
N ALA A 266 4.86 -6.13 18.94
CA ALA A 266 5.95 -5.19 19.16
C ALA A 266 5.78 -3.86 18.41
N ILE A 267 5.01 -3.85 17.31
CA ILE A 267 4.64 -2.65 16.58
C ILE A 267 3.60 -1.88 17.38
N ASP A 268 2.42 -2.48 17.60
CA ASP A 268 1.31 -1.89 18.34
C ASP A 268 0.37 -3.02 18.80
N PRO A 269 0.22 -3.27 20.12
CA PRO A 269 -0.68 -4.29 20.65
C PRO A 269 -2.13 -4.16 20.16
N MET A 270 -2.57 -2.95 19.78
CA MET A 270 -3.92 -2.72 19.26
C MET A 270 -4.17 -3.45 17.95
N LEU A 271 -3.14 -3.75 17.14
CA LEU A 271 -3.26 -4.55 15.91
C LEU A 271 -3.71 -5.99 16.15
N LEU A 272 -3.69 -6.46 17.39
CA LEU A 272 -3.98 -7.83 17.78
C LEU A 272 -5.16 -7.93 18.75
N THR A 273 -5.90 -6.86 18.98
CA THR A 273 -6.99 -6.80 19.95
C THR A 273 -7.98 -7.96 19.75
N SER A 274 -8.44 -8.17 18.52
CA SER A 274 -9.37 -9.24 18.16
C SER A 274 -8.69 -10.59 17.91
N VAL A 275 -7.36 -10.64 17.93
CA VAL A 275 -6.56 -11.87 17.82
C VAL A 275 -6.37 -12.52 19.21
N MET A 276 -6.33 -11.72 20.28
CA MET A 276 -6.13 -12.23 21.64
C MET A 276 -7.16 -13.31 22.05
N PRO A 277 -8.49 -13.14 21.81
CA PRO A 277 -9.47 -14.19 22.10
C PRO A 277 -9.26 -15.47 21.26
N GLN A 278 -8.70 -15.34 20.05
CA GLN A 278 -8.41 -16.49 19.19
C GLN A 278 -7.25 -17.32 19.77
N LEU A 279 -6.24 -16.66 20.34
CA LEU A 279 -5.16 -17.32 21.07
C LEU A 279 -5.68 -17.98 22.36
N GLU A 280 -6.58 -17.33 23.09
CA GLU A 280 -7.22 -17.94 24.27
C GLU A 280 -8.00 -19.21 23.87
N PHE A 281 -8.72 -19.18 22.77
CA PHE A 281 -9.40 -20.35 22.22
C PHE A 281 -8.40 -21.47 21.91
N LYS A 282 -7.25 -21.14 21.28
CA LYS A 282 -6.23 -22.14 20.96
C LYS A 282 -5.50 -22.73 22.17
N LEU A 283 -5.39 -22.01 23.29
CA LEU A 283 -4.92 -22.60 24.56
C LEU A 283 -5.83 -23.71 25.09
N LYS A 284 -7.08 -23.77 24.64
CA LYS A 284 -8.07 -24.79 24.99
C LYS A 284 -8.17 -25.90 23.93
N SER A 285 -7.30 -25.91 22.91
CA SER A 285 -7.25 -26.96 21.90
C SER A 285 -7.01 -28.34 22.53
N ASN A 286 -7.61 -29.37 21.94
CA ASN A 286 -7.34 -30.76 22.34
C ASN A 286 -5.95 -31.23 21.87
N ASP A 287 -5.35 -30.58 20.88
CA ASP A 287 -4.02 -30.89 20.37
C ASP A 287 -2.92 -30.29 21.28
N GLY A 288 -2.05 -31.16 21.81
CA GLY A 288 -0.95 -30.76 22.69
C GLY A 288 0.14 -29.93 22.00
N GLU A 289 0.35 -30.10 20.69
CA GLU A 289 1.34 -29.33 19.91
C GLU A 289 0.81 -27.94 19.57
N GLU A 290 -0.47 -27.81 19.21
CA GLU A 290 -1.10 -26.49 19.03
C GLU A 290 -1.05 -25.68 20.33
N ARG A 291 -1.41 -26.29 21.46
CA ARG A 291 -1.31 -25.64 22.77
C ARG A 291 0.12 -25.21 23.09
N LEU A 292 1.11 -26.07 22.81
CA LEU A 292 2.52 -25.77 23.03
C LEU A 292 2.99 -24.57 22.19
N ALA A 293 2.62 -24.51 20.92
CA ALA A 293 2.97 -23.40 20.04
C ALA A 293 2.41 -22.06 20.57
N VAL A 294 1.14 -22.06 21.00
CA VAL A 294 0.49 -20.86 21.54
C VAL A 294 1.09 -20.44 22.89
N VAL A 295 1.43 -21.41 23.76
CA VAL A 295 2.11 -21.13 25.03
C VAL A 295 3.49 -20.52 24.80
N ARG A 296 4.26 -21.02 23.83
CA ARG A 296 5.55 -20.42 23.45
C ARG A 296 5.39 -18.98 22.98
N LEU A 297 4.39 -18.70 22.14
CA LEU A 297 4.10 -17.35 21.68
C LEU A 297 3.73 -16.44 22.87
N LEU A 298 2.73 -16.83 23.67
CA LEU A 298 2.24 -16.01 24.78
C LEU A 298 3.30 -15.80 25.85
N ALA A 299 4.17 -16.77 26.12
CA ALA A 299 5.32 -16.60 27.00
C ALA A 299 6.22 -15.43 26.56
N LYS A 300 6.45 -15.28 25.25
CA LYS A 300 7.20 -14.14 24.70
C LYS A 300 6.41 -12.84 24.82
N LEU A 301 5.10 -12.84 24.55
CA LEU A 301 4.29 -11.62 24.61
C LEU A 301 4.13 -11.10 26.05
N PHE A 302 3.81 -11.98 27.00
CA PHE A 302 3.74 -11.62 28.42
C PHE A 302 5.11 -11.29 29.01
N GLY A 303 6.17 -11.96 28.55
CA GLY A 303 7.53 -11.77 29.05
C GLY A 303 8.28 -10.60 28.41
N ALA A 304 7.72 -9.99 27.36
CA ALA A 304 8.35 -8.86 26.70
C ALA A 304 8.54 -7.69 27.68
N LYS A 305 9.67 -7.00 27.55
CA LYS A 305 9.97 -5.82 28.36
C LYS A 305 8.87 -4.77 28.16
N ASP A 306 8.38 -4.21 29.26
CA ASP A 306 7.30 -3.21 29.28
C ASP A 306 5.94 -3.73 28.76
N SER A 307 5.75 -5.06 28.69
CA SER A 307 4.47 -5.65 28.29
C SER A 307 3.39 -5.44 29.34
N GLU A 308 2.30 -4.81 28.94
CA GLU A 308 1.09 -4.65 29.76
C GLU A 308 0.01 -5.68 29.42
N LEU A 309 0.32 -6.71 28.62
CA LEU A 309 -0.69 -7.65 28.13
C LEU A 309 -1.42 -8.36 29.29
N ALA A 310 -0.74 -8.67 30.39
CA ALA A 310 -1.33 -9.32 31.55
C ALA A 310 -2.35 -8.43 32.28
N SER A 311 -2.12 -7.11 32.34
CA SER A 311 -3.05 -6.16 32.96
C SER A 311 -4.21 -5.82 32.03
N GLN A 312 -3.93 -5.68 30.72
CA GLN A 312 -4.90 -5.32 29.70
C GLN A 312 -5.83 -6.48 29.33
N ASN A 313 -5.35 -7.73 29.35
CA ASN A 313 -6.14 -8.92 29.03
C ASN A 313 -6.02 -9.99 30.13
N ARG A 314 -6.68 -9.73 31.26
CA ARG A 314 -6.72 -10.66 32.41
C ARG A 314 -7.28 -12.05 32.06
N PRO A 315 -8.35 -12.21 31.25
CA PRO A 315 -8.83 -13.53 30.86
C PRO A 315 -7.77 -14.38 30.17
N LEU A 316 -7.07 -13.82 29.18
CA LEU A 316 -5.99 -14.52 28.48
C LEU A 316 -4.84 -14.87 29.43
N TRP A 317 -4.47 -13.95 30.32
CA TRP A 317 -3.43 -14.19 31.32
C TRP A 317 -3.77 -15.34 32.27
N GLN A 318 -5.00 -15.37 32.80
CA GLN A 318 -5.45 -16.47 33.66
C GLN A 318 -5.50 -17.81 32.91
N CYS A 319 -5.95 -17.79 31.64
CA CYS A 319 -5.95 -18.97 30.79
C CYS A 319 -4.52 -19.51 30.57
N PHE A 320 -3.57 -18.62 30.31
CA PHE A 320 -2.16 -18.94 30.19
C PHE A 320 -1.57 -19.52 31.48
N LEU A 321 -1.82 -18.89 32.65
CA LEU A 321 -1.38 -19.43 33.94
C LEU A 321 -1.98 -20.81 34.25
N GLY A 322 -3.19 -21.09 33.77
CA GLY A 322 -3.80 -22.43 33.86
C GLY A 322 -2.97 -23.52 33.16
N ARG A 323 -2.10 -23.16 32.20
CA ARG A 323 -1.25 -24.11 31.46
C ARG A 323 -0.07 -24.65 32.26
N PHE A 324 0.24 -24.09 33.44
CA PHE A 324 1.18 -24.72 34.39
C PHE A 324 0.71 -26.12 34.83
N ASN A 325 -0.60 -26.37 34.76
CA ASN A 325 -1.23 -27.66 35.05
C ASN A 325 -1.66 -28.41 33.78
N ASP A 326 -1.18 -28.03 32.59
CA ASP A 326 -1.55 -28.71 31.34
C ASP A 326 -1.14 -30.18 31.38
N ILE A 327 -1.91 -31.08 30.78
CA ILE A 327 -1.59 -32.52 30.73
C ILE A 327 -0.29 -32.81 29.96
N HIS A 328 0.05 -31.97 28.96
CA HIS A 328 1.18 -32.16 28.08
C HIS A 328 2.48 -31.64 28.73
N VAL A 329 3.45 -32.53 28.97
CA VAL A 329 4.71 -32.20 29.67
C VAL A 329 5.47 -31.03 29.02
N PRO A 330 5.65 -30.98 27.68
CA PRO A 330 6.33 -29.85 27.03
C PRO A 330 5.68 -28.50 27.30
N VAL A 331 4.34 -28.45 27.42
CA VAL A 331 3.60 -27.21 27.74
C VAL A 331 3.99 -26.73 29.13
N ARG A 332 3.95 -27.61 30.14
CA ARG A 332 4.34 -27.27 31.51
C ARG A 332 5.80 -26.82 31.59
N LEU A 333 6.70 -27.50 30.87
CA LEU A 333 8.11 -27.14 30.83
C LEU A 333 8.32 -25.72 30.29
N GLU A 334 7.56 -25.32 29.27
CA GLU A 334 7.63 -23.98 28.70
C GLU A 334 7.12 -22.92 29.68
N CYS A 335 6.02 -23.19 30.40
CA CYS A 335 5.54 -22.31 31.47
C CYS A 335 6.59 -22.08 32.57
N VAL A 336 7.33 -23.11 32.97
CA VAL A 336 8.40 -22.99 33.97
C VAL A 336 9.56 -22.13 33.45
N LYS A 337 9.97 -22.29 32.19
CA LYS A 337 10.98 -21.41 31.58
C LYS A 337 10.51 -19.95 31.58
N PHE A 338 9.26 -19.71 31.21
CA PHE A 338 8.65 -18.38 31.24
C PHE A 338 8.70 -17.75 32.65
N ALA A 339 8.37 -18.52 33.70
CA ALA A 339 8.39 -18.02 35.07
C ALA A 339 9.77 -17.47 35.47
N SER A 340 10.85 -18.14 35.06
CA SER A 340 12.21 -17.64 35.31
C SER A 340 12.48 -16.30 34.65
N HIS A 341 11.99 -16.09 33.41
CA HIS A 341 12.15 -14.83 32.69
C HIS A 341 11.31 -13.71 33.31
N CYS A 342 10.05 -14.01 33.64
CA CYS A 342 9.10 -13.05 34.21
C CYS A 342 9.49 -12.54 35.60
N LEU A 343 10.27 -13.31 36.38
CA LEU A 343 10.76 -12.90 37.70
C LEU A 343 12.09 -12.13 37.64
N MET A 344 12.81 -12.20 36.51
CA MET A 344 14.10 -11.52 36.33
C MET A 344 13.98 -10.19 35.58
N ASN A 345 12.91 -9.99 34.82
CA ASN A 345 12.51 -8.71 34.24
C ASN A 345 11.63 -7.94 35.22
#